data_AF-A0A9D5C6L0-F1
#
_entry.id   AF-A0A9D5C6L0-F1
#
_cell.length_a   1.000
_cell.length_b   1.000
_cell.length_c   1.000
_cell.angle_alpha   90.00
_cell.angle_beta   90.00
_cell.angle_gamma   90.00
#
_symmetry.space_group_name_H-M   'P 1'
#
loop_
_entity.id
_entity.type
_entity.pdbx_description
1 polymer ?
#
loop_
_entity_poly.entity_id
_entity_poly.type
_entity_poly.pdbx_seq_one_letter_code
_entity_poly.pdbx_strand_id
1 'polypeptide(L)'
;MKHASARNVIERCFGVLKMRWAILRSPSFYPIKTQIQIITACCLIHNLIRREMSIDPVETEFNMDQSTEDLRDEEPVGSVASSNEWTAFRDELARSIFDAW
;
A
#
# COMPACT_ATOMS: atom_id res chain seq x y z
N MET A 1 13.21 10.51 -1.81
CA MET A 1 13.50 9.60 -2.94
C MET A 1 13.83 8.17 -2.50
N LYS A 2 14.96 7.87 -1.84
CA LYS A 2 15.34 6.47 -1.48
C LYS A 2 14.33 5.75 -0.57
N HIS A 3 13.76 6.44 0.41
CA HIS A 3 12.76 5.87 1.33
C HIS A 3 11.46 5.49 0.62
N ALA A 4 11.01 6.31 -0.34
CA ALA A 4 9.77 6.05 -1.09
C ALA A 4 9.92 4.83 -2.00
N SER A 5 11.07 4.66 -2.66
CA SER A 5 11.34 3.50 -3.51
C SER A 5 11.35 2.18 -2.72
N ALA A 6 12.04 2.14 -1.57
CA ALA A 6 12.06 0.94 -0.72
C ALA A 6 10.67 0.59 -0.19
N ARG A 7 9.89 1.61 0.21
CA ARG A 7 8.50 1.43 0.63
C ARG A 7 7.64 0.87 -0.49
N ASN A 8 7.74 1.43 -1.71
CA ASN A 8 7.00 0.96 -2.86
C ASN A 8 7.28 -0.52 -3.15
N VAL A 9 8.55 -0.95 -3.15
CA VAL A 9 8.91 -2.36 -3.35
C VAL A 9 8.22 -3.27 -2.31
N ILE A 10 8.23 -2.88 -1.04
CA ILE A 10 7.60 -3.65 0.04
C ILE A 10 6.08 -3.72 -0.14
N GLU A 11 5.44 -2.59 -0.46
CA GLU A 11 3.99 -2.52 -0.69
C GLU A 11 3.57 -3.37 -1.89
N ARG A 12 4.35 -3.34 -2.98
CA ARG A 12 4.17 -4.21 -4.15
C ARG A 12 4.23 -5.69 -3.80
N CYS A 13 5.24 -6.11 -3.02
CA CYS A 13 5.35 -7.49 -2.57
C CYS A 13 4.12 -7.95 -1.78
N PHE A 14 3.61 -7.12 -0.88
CA PHE A 14 2.37 -7.42 -0.15
C PHE A 14 1.14 -7.41 -1.06
N GLY A 15 1.09 -6.53 -2.06
CA GLY A 15 0.03 -6.48 -3.07
C GLY A 15 -0.09 -7.79 -3.84
N VAL A 16 1.01 -8.30 -4.40
CA VAL A 16 1.04 -9.58 -5.13
C VAL A 16 0.56 -10.74 -4.25
N LEU A 17 1.05 -10.81 -3.01
CA LEU A 17 0.65 -11.86 -2.07
C LEU A 17 -0.84 -11.78 -1.73
N LYS A 18 -1.39 -10.59 -1.51
CA LYS A 18 -2.83 -10.40 -1.23
C LYS A 18 -3.72 -10.67 -2.43
N MET A 19 -3.27 -10.35 -3.64
CA MET A 19 -4.00 -10.64 -4.88
C MET A 19 -4.14 -12.14 -5.08
N ARG A 20 -3.07 -12.90 -4.85
CA ARG A 20 -3.08 -14.36 -4.99
C ARG A 20 -3.81 -15.07 -3.85
N TRP A 21 -3.51 -14.68 -2.61
CA TRP A 21 -3.95 -15.41 -1.43
C TRP A 21 -5.08 -14.65 -0.73
N ALA A 22 -6.32 -15.04 -1.05
CA ALA A 22 -7.51 -14.41 -0.48
C ALA A 22 -7.53 -14.34 1.05
N ILE A 23 -6.91 -15.34 1.72
CA ILE A 23 -6.79 -15.41 3.18
C ILE A 23 -6.00 -14.23 3.79
N LEU A 24 -5.15 -13.56 2.99
CA LEU A 24 -4.37 -12.39 3.43
C LEU A 24 -5.10 -11.06 3.22
N ARG A 25 -6.28 -11.06 2.57
CA ARG A 25 -7.05 -9.84 2.27
C ARG A 25 -7.91 -9.37 3.43
N SER A 26 -8.35 -10.29 4.30
CA SER A 26 -9.19 -10.01 5.46
C SER A 26 -8.44 -10.24 6.77
N PRO A 27 -8.81 -9.55 7.86
CA PRO A 27 -8.32 -9.88 9.19
C PRO A 27 -8.55 -11.35 9.51
N SER A 28 -7.53 -11.99 10.09
CA SER A 28 -7.63 -13.37 10.53
C SER A 28 -7.99 -13.44 12.01
N PHE A 29 -8.88 -14.35 12.36
CA PHE A 29 -9.22 -14.70 13.75
C PHE A 29 -8.40 -15.87 14.29
N TYR A 30 -7.37 -16.32 13.55
CA TYR A 30 -6.49 -17.39 14.02
C TYR A 30 -5.52 -16.88 15.10
N PRO A 31 -5.03 -17.75 16.00
CA PRO A 31 -3.94 -17.41 16.92
C PRO A 31 -2.71 -16.92 16.16
N ILE A 32 -1.93 -16.01 16.77
CA ILE A 32 -0.74 -15.39 16.17
C ILE A 32 0.22 -16.44 15.57
N LYS A 33 0.45 -17.55 16.27
CA LYS A 33 1.32 -18.64 15.79
C LYS A 33 0.85 -19.20 14.44
N THR A 34 -0.46 -19.39 14.30
CA THR A 34 -1.07 -19.89 13.06
C THR A 34 -1.04 -18.84 11.96
N GLN A 35 -1.26 -17.56 12.28
CA GLN A 35 -1.13 -16.47 11.29
C GLN A 35 0.28 -16.42 10.70
N ILE A 36 1.32 -16.53 11.53
CA ILE A 36 2.72 -16.58 11.07
C ILE A 36 2.93 -17.77 10.12
N GLN A 37 2.45 -18.96 10.49
CA GLN A 37 2.56 -20.15 9.64
C GLN A 37 1.86 -19.98 8.30
N ILE A 38 0.66 -19.37 8.28
CA ILE A 38 -0.07 -19.08 7.04
C ILE A 38 0.75 -18.14 6.15
N ILE A 39 1.26 -17.04 6.70
CA ILE A 39 2.07 -16.07 5.95
C ILE A 39 3.33 -16.75 5.39
N THR A 40 4.04 -17.54 6.21
CA THR A 40 5.21 -18.29 5.78
C THR A 40 4.90 -19.26 4.65
N ALA A 41 3.81 -20.03 4.77
CA ALA A 41 3.38 -20.96 3.73
C ALA A 41 3.05 -20.25 2.41
N CYS A 42 2.31 -19.13 2.47
CA CYS A 42 2.03 -18.29 1.29
C CYS A 42 3.32 -17.81 0.61
N CYS A 43 4.31 -17.34 1.38
CA CYS A 43 5.60 -16.91 0.84
C CYS A 43 6.40 -18.06 0.22
N LEU A 44 6.44 -19.23 0.87
CA LEU A 44 7.14 -20.40 0.35
C LEU A 44 6.54 -20.89 -0.97
N ILE A 45 5.22 -20.99 -1.03
CA ILE A 45 4.52 -21.42 -2.25
C ILE A 45 4.70 -20.37 -3.35
N HIS A 46 4.62 -19.09 -3.04
CA HIS A 46 4.88 -18.03 -4.01
C HIS A 46 6.31 -18.12 -4.58
N ASN A 47 7.32 -18.29 -3.72
CA ASN A 47 8.70 -18.45 -4.15
C ASN A 47 8.91 -19.70 -5.01
N LEU A 48 8.22 -20.80 -4.67
CA LEU A 48 8.25 -22.02 -5.48
C LEU A 48 7.66 -21.77 -6.87
N ILE A 49 6.50 -21.12 -6.96
CA ILE A 49 5.88 -20.79 -8.25
C ILE A 49 6.81 -19.92 -9.09
N ARG A 50 7.44 -18.89 -8.52
CA ARG A 50 8.40 -18.04 -9.25
C ARG A 50 9.64 -18.80 -9.74
N ARG A 51 10.01 -19.89 -9.06
CA ARG A 51 11.15 -20.72 -9.46
C ARG A 51 10.79 -21.70 -10.57
N GLU A 52 9.63 -22.31 -10.49
CA GLU A 52 9.22 -23.40 -11.40
C GLU A 52 8.43 -22.91 -12.62
N MET A 53 7.72 -21.78 -12.51
CA MET A 53 6.98 -21.18 -13.62
C MET A 53 7.77 -20.02 -14.22
N SER A 54 8.06 -20.11 -15.52
CA SER A 54 8.73 -19.03 -16.26
C SER A 54 7.86 -17.78 -16.40
N ILE A 55 6.54 -17.94 -16.43
CA ILE A 55 5.55 -16.88 -16.52
C ILE A 55 4.44 -17.19 -15.53
N ASP A 56 4.21 -16.27 -14.60
CA ASP A 56 3.13 -16.36 -13.64
C ASP A 56 1.98 -15.43 -14.08
N PRO A 57 0.82 -15.96 -14.49
CA PRO A 57 -0.29 -15.15 -14.96
C PRO A 57 -0.79 -14.12 -13.95
N VAL A 58 -0.80 -14.47 -12.66
CA VAL A 58 -1.30 -13.60 -11.59
C VAL A 58 -0.30 -12.47 -11.28
N GLU A 59 1.00 -12.77 -11.32
CA GLU A 59 2.04 -11.72 -11.20
C GLU A 59 2.05 -10.80 -12.43
N THR A 60 1.78 -11.35 -13.61
CA THR A 60 1.70 -10.59 -14.87
C THR A 60 0.50 -9.63 -14.88
N GLU A 61 -0.67 -10.11 -14.45
CA GLU A 61 -1.88 -9.31 -14.30
C GLU A 61 -1.67 -8.17 -13.30
N PHE A 62 -1.10 -8.46 -12.12
CA PHE A 62 -0.80 -7.45 -11.11
C PHE A 62 0.15 -6.37 -11.62
N ASN A 63 1.19 -6.76 -12.37
CA ASN A 63 2.13 -5.80 -12.94
C ASN A 63 1.50 -4.90 -14.01
N MET A 64 0.56 -5.43 -14.81
CA MET A 64 -0.20 -4.61 -15.76
C MET A 64 -1.07 -3.59 -15.03
N ASP A 65 -1.84 -4.01 -14.03
CA ASP A 65 -2.71 -3.11 -13.26
C ASP A 65 -1.91 -1.96 -12.64
N GLN A 66 -0.79 -2.30 -12.00
CA GLN A 66 0.10 -1.34 -11.35
C GLN A 66 0.79 -0.37 -12.33
N SER A 67 1.15 -0.84 -13.53
CA SER A 67 1.68 0.06 -14.57
C SER A 67 0.64 1.10 -15.02
N THR A 68 -0.66 0.81 -14.91
CA THR A 68 -1.71 1.79 -15.21
C THR A 68 -1.99 2.76 -14.06
N GLU A 69 -1.62 2.42 -12.82
CA GLU A 69 -1.69 3.32 -11.67
C GLU A 69 -0.50 4.29 -11.66
N ASP A 70 0.73 3.80 -11.89
CA ASP A 70 1.94 4.63 -11.94
C ASP A 70 1.85 5.74 -13.03
N LEU A 71 1.11 5.48 -14.12
CA LEU A 71 0.87 6.47 -15.19
C LEU A 71 -0.16 7.55 -14.84
N ARG A 72 -0.94 7.39 -13.76
CA ARG A 72 -1.96 8.38 -13.32
C ARG A 72 -1.40 9.38 -12.32
N ASP A 73 -0.23 9.13 -11.74
CA ASP A 73 0.41 9.99 -10.73
C ASP A 73 1.31 11.09 -11.33
N GLU A 74 1.35 11.25 -12.67
CA GLU A 74 2.12 12.31 -13.35
C GLU A 74 1.24 13.45 -13.89
N GLU A 75 0.31 14.00 -13.11
CA GLU A 75 0.04 15.43 -13.24
C GLU A 75 1.03 16.19 -12.34
N PRO A 76 2.02 16.89 -12.91
CA PRO A 76 2.87 17.75 -12.10
C PRO A 76 1.96 18.80 -11.48
N VAL A 77 1.98 18.90 -10.15
CA VAL A 77 1.28 19.96 -9.41
C VAL A 77 1.78 21.31 -9.94
N GLY A 78 1.04 21.88 -10.90
CA GLY A 78 1.48 23.02 -11.71
C GLY A 78 1.62 24.32 -10.91
N SER A 79 0.97 24.40 -9.75
CA SER A 79 1.32 25.33 -8.69
C SER A 79 0.63 24.91 -7.39
N VAL A 80 1.37 24.92 -6.29
CA VAL A 80 0.75 24.97 -4.96
C VAL A 80 0.46 26.43 -4.69
N ALA A 81 -0.78 26.87 -4.95
CA ALA A 81 -1.21 28.17 -4.47
C ALA A 81 -1.14 28.16 -2.94
N SER A 82 -0.41 29.11 -2.34
CA SER A 82 -0.40 29.28 -0.89
C SER A 82 -1.76 29.83 -0.44
N SER A 83 -2.76 28.96 -0.35
CA SER A 83 -4.04 29.32 0.24
C SER A 83 -3.87 29.44 1.75
N ASN A 84 -4.35 30.54 2.31
CA ASN A 84 -4.40 30.78 3.75
C ASN A 84 -5.59 30.06 4.42
N GLU A 85 -6.43 29.35 3.67
CA GLU A 85 -7.62 28.66 4.18
C GLU A 85 -7.28 27.67 5.31
N TRP A 86 -6.26 26.82 5.11
CA TRP A 86 -5.84 25.84 6.12
C TRP A 86 -5.22 26.49 7.36
N THR A 87 -4.52 27.61 7.17
CA THR A 87 -3.98 28.41 8.26
C THR A 87 -5.12 29.03 9.08
N ALA A 88 -6.12 29.61 8.39
CA ALA A 88 -7.29 30.21 9.03
C ALA A 88 -8.13 29.19 9.81
N PHE A 89 -8.39 28.03 9.21
CA PHE A 89 -9.12 26.94 9.88
C PHE A 89 -8.41 26.47 11.15
N ARG A 90 -7.08 26.26 11.08
CA ARG A 90 -6.29 25.87 12.24
C ARG A 90 -6.32 26.93 13.34
N ASP A 91 -6.20 28.20 12.98
CA ASP A 91 -6.16 29.30 13.94
C ASP A 91 -7.55 29.52 14.59
N GLU A 92 -8.65 29.32 13.86
CA GLU A 92 -10.01 29.36 14.40
C GLU A 92 -10.27 28.20 15.38
N LEU A 93 -9.84 26.98 15.02
CA LEU A 93 -9.92 25.83 15.90
C LEU A 93 -9.11 26.04 17.20
N ALA A 94 -7.92 26.64 17.09
CA ALA A 94 -7.10 26.94 18.27
C ALA A 94 -7.79 27.94 19.21
N ARG A 95 -8.46 28.96 18.66
CA ARG A 95 -9.25 29.91 19.45
C ARG A 95 -10.45 29.26 20.10
N SER A 96 -11.22 28.45 19.37
CA SER A 96 -12.42 27.81 19.92
C SER A 96 -12.10 26.85 21.06
N ILE A 97 -10.97 26.14 21.00
CA ILE A 97 -10.50 25.27 22.09
C ILE A 97 -10.05 26.10 23.30
N PHE A 98 -9.39 27.24 23.09
CA PHE A 98 -8.93 28.12 24.16
C PHE A 98 -10.10 28.81 24.89
N ASP A 99 -11.11 29.26 24.14
CA ASP A 99 -12.29 29.95 24.70
C ASP A 99 -13.30 28.98 25.35
N ALA A 100 -13.18 27.68 25.09
CA ALA A 100 -14.01 26.63 25.70
C ALA A 100 -13.52 26.15 27.09
N TRP A 101 -12.46 26.77 27.63
CA TRP A 101 -11.85 26.47 28.93
C TRP A 101 -12.19 27.51 30.00
#